data_AF-A0A2S3WHY1-F1
#
_entry.id   AF-A0A2S3WHY1-F1
#
_cell.length_a   1.000
_cell.length_b   1.000
_cell.length_c   1.000
_cell.angle_alpha   90.00
_cell.angle_beta   90.00
_cell.angle_gamma   90.00
#
_symmetry.space_group_name_H-M   'P 1'
#
loop_
_entity.id
_entity.type
_entity.pdbx_description
1 polymer ?
#
loop_
_entity_poly.entity_id
_entity_poly.type
_entity_poly.pdbx_seq_one_letter_code
_entity_poly.pdbx_strand_id
1 'polypeptide(L)'
;MSCFLPTDYSYGKHGMFEIGSLSDWDNAAGITSGVLAVGGALVGVMKLVKRVGAKAGAEATAAPQEVAYHSTTGNQSPVVANNTGNVNVSYNTTYHNHPPVEPTTPPKSDPECDIPGRWNRQRAIDLCMQHLKAADWNGLDPELEFPLEHGIIDQYSLLYSNRGEGMVVLFYTKTGGHDYHACAPHVSIFEFEKVTKGWNLITDDIAVFQGGAWGNPPHASVQLISSERYAVIFRDGDMHQGWCVEASTILAKLGDTFTCLLYMITGQSDADGNGWSSELAFKDNGDALRDLEVRRKPDEGSTSFVFLDGREELKHLVADYNDHIRPYDLFKFNGISYTYDPAIK
;
A
#
# COMPACT_ATOMS: atom_id res chain seq x y z
N MET A 1 -22.76 -16.06 12.51
CA MET A 1 -22.40 -16.68 11.21
C MET A 1 -21.00 -16.19 10.92
N SER A 2 -20.03 -17.00 11.29
CA SER A 2 -18.61 -16.66 11.39
C SER A 2 -17.91 -17.29 10.18
N CYS A 3 -17.11 -16.53 9.44
CA CYS A 3 -16.30 -17.10 8.36
C CYS A 3 -15.25 -18.04 8.99
N PHE A 4 -15.50 -19.35 8.89
CA PHE A 4 -14.64 -20.40 9.42
C PHE A 4 -13.46 -20.66 8.47
N LEU A 5 -12.25 -20.75 9.04
CA LEU A 5 -11.11 -21.44 8.44
C LEU A 5 -11.37 -22.96 8.47
N PRO A 6 -11.04 -23.73 7.42
CA PRO A 6 -11.14 -25.18 7.47
C PRO A 6 -9.88 -25.79 8.10
N THR A 7 -10.07 -26.56 9.16
CA THR A 7 -9.11 -27.57 9.62
C THR A 7 -9.67 -28.95 9.34
N ASP A 8 -8.89 -29.81 8.69
CA ASP A 8 -9.00 -31.26 8.90
C ASP A 8 -7.69 -31.98 8.56
N TYR A 9 -7.14 -32.69 9.54
CA TYR A 9 -6.43 -33.96 9.38
C TYR A 9 -6.47 -34.71 10.72
N SER A 10 -7.05 -35.91 10.71
CA SER A 10 -7.10 -36.82 11.86
C SER A 10 -6.10 -37.97 11.71
N TYR A 11 -5.35 -38.27 12.78
CA TYR A 11 -5.33 -39.54 13.54
C TYR A 11 -4.03 -39.66 14.36
N GLY A 12 -4.15 -39.85 15.67
CA GLY A 12 -3.04 -40.27 16.53
C GLY A 12 -3.32 -40.13 18.02
N LYS A 13 -3.41 -41.26 18.73
CA LYS A 13 -3.65 -41.37 20.18
C LYS A 13 -2.48 -40.82 21.03
N HIS A 14 -2.85 -40.41 22.25
CA HIS A 14 -2.07 -40.16 23.48
C HIS A 14 -1.44 -38.78 23.67
N GLY A 15 -1.85 -38.11 24.76
CA GLY A 15 -1.14 -36.95 25.32
C GLY A 15 -2.07 -35.92 25.95
N MET A 16 -2.45 -36.16 27.20
CA MET A 16 -3.20 -35.26 28.07
C MET A 16 -2.38 -33.99 28.37
N PHE A 17 -2.88 -32.80 27.99
CA PHE A 17 -2.45 -31.51 28.53
C PHE A 17 -3.64 -30.54 28.55
N GLU A 18 -3.93 -30.02 29.74
CA GLU A 18 -4.90 -28.95 29.99
C GLU A 18 -4.44 -27.63 29.37
N ILE A 19 -5.35 -26.93 28.68
CA ILE A 19 -5.19 -25.51 28.34
C ILE A 19 -6.44 -24.80 28.86
N GLY A 20 -6.21 -23.75 29.65
CA GLY A 20 -7.20 -22.97 30.38
C GLY A 20 -8.25 -22.30 29.48
N SER A 21 -9.41 -22.09 30.08
CA SER A 21 -10.62 -21.54 29.47
C SER A 21 -10.42 -20.11 28.94
N LEU A 22 -10.83 -19.87 27.70
CA LEU A 22 -11.16 -18.54 27.19
C LEU A 22 -12.64 -18.27 27.43
N SER A 23 -12.95 -17.07 27.89
CA SER A 23 -14.29 -16.61 28.26
C SER A 23 -15.18 -16.37 27.04
N ASP A 24 -16.40 -16.90 27.12
CA ASP A 24 -17.53 -16.69 26.23
C ASP A 24 -17.80 -15.20 25.94
N TRP A 25 -17.97 -14.87 24.66
CA TRP A 25 -18.66 -13.65 24.22
C TRP A 25 -19.74 -14.06 23.23
N ASP A 26 -20.93 -14.28 23.78
CA ASP A 26 -22.19 -14.39 23.04
C ASP A 26 -23.06 -13.16 23.33
N ASN A 27 -23.60 -12.59 22.25
CA ASN A 27 -24.77 -11.71 22.13
C ASN A 27 -24.71 -10.26 22.63
N ALA A 28 -24.80 -9.32 21.68
CA ALA A 28 -25.98 -8.47 21.42
C ALA A 28 -25.60 -7.07 20.91
N ALA A 29 -26.10 -6.69 19.72
CA ALA A 29 -26.91 -5.48 19.49
C ALA A 29 -26.86 -4.96 18.04
N GLY A 30 -28.05 -4.69 17.49
CA GLY A 30 -28.32 -3.42 16.82
C GLY A 30 -27.95 -3.27 15.34
N ILE A 31 -28.81 -3.79 14.47
CA ILE A 31 -28.87 -3.34 13.07
C ILE A 31 -29.47 -1.93 13.07
N THR A 32 -28.62 -0.91 12.92
CA THR A 32 -29.05 0.43 12.50
C THR A 32 -28.34 0.80 11.20
N SER A 33 -29.16 0.91 10.17
CA SER A 33 -28.87 1.36 8.81
C SER A 33 -28.10 2.69 8.81
N GLY A 34 -26.83 2.62 8.43
CA GLY A 34 -25.99 3.77 8.09
C GLY A 34 -25.57 3.65 6.63
N VAL A 35 -26.11 4.51 5.77
CA VAL A 35 -25.50 4.83 4.48
C VAL A 35 -24.22 5.59 4.82
N LEU A 36 -23.07 4.91 4.81
CA LEU A 36 -21.77 5.53 5.05
C LEU A 36 -20.92 5.47 3.78
N ALA A 37 -20.37 6.63 3.49
CA ALA A 37 -19.68 6.99 2.27
C ALA A 37 -18.47 6.11 2.04
N VAL A 38 -18.48 5.34 0.97
CA VAL A 38 -17.25 4.77 0.40
C VAL A 38 -17.00 5.45 -0.94
N GLY A 39 -16.52 6.68 -0.83
CA GLY A 39 -15.82 7.42 -1.87
C GLY A 39 -14.46 7.93 -1.37
N GLY A 40 -13.94 7.35 -0.28
CA GLY A 40 -12.74 7.82 0.42
C GLY A 40 -11.41 7.31 -0.14
N ALA A 41 -11.39 6.23 -0.91
CA ALA A 41 -10.16 5.67 -1.47
C ALA A 41 -9.64 6.40 -2.73
N LEU A 42 -10.32 7.45 -3.19
CA LEU A 42 -9.96 8.22 -4.40
C LEU A 42 -9.74 9.73 -4.17
N VAL A 43 -9.82 10.23 -2.93
CA VAL A 43 -9.67 11.68 -2.63
C VAL A 43 -8.30 12.04 -2.02
N GLY A 44 -7.37 11.09 -1.92
CA GLY A 44 -6.03 11.31 -1.37
C GLY A 44 -4.99 12.00 -2.29
N VAL A 45 -5.35 12.51 -3.47
CA VAL A 45 -4.43 13.28 -4.35
C VAL A 45 -5.15 14.42 -5.08
N MET A 46 -5.66 15.43 -4.36
CA MET A 46 -5.86 16.78 -4.93
C MET A 46 -5.62 17.85 -3.85
N LYS A 47 -4.41 18.40 -3.81
CA LYS A 47 -4.14 19.67 -3.10
C LYS A 47 -4.84 20.83 -3.82
N LEU A 48 -5.94 21.32 -3.27
CA LEU A 48 -6.60 22.56 -3.72
C LEU A 48 -6.19 23.74 -2.83
N VAL A 49 -5.41 24.66 -3.40
CA VAL A 49 -5.09 25.97 -2.80
C VAL A 49 -6.36 26.82 -2.74
N LYS A 50 -6.90 27.07 -1.54
CA LYS A 50 -7.89 28.14 -1.32
C LYS A 50 -7.17 29.48 -1.17
N ARG A 51 -7.48 30.44 -2.05
CA ARG A 51 -7.35 31.88 -1.75
C ARG A 51 -8.73 32.53 -1.82
N VAL A 52 -9.07 33.21 -0.74
CA VAL A 52 -10.24 34.07 -0.57
C VAL A 52 -10.04 35.37 -1.34
N GLY A 53 -11.07 35.82 -2.06
CA GLY A 53 -11.13 37.16 -2.64
C GLY A 53 -12.35 37.36 -3.55
N ALA A 54 -13.41 37.95 -3.01
CA ALA A 54 -14.65 38.24 -3.72
C ALA A 54 -14.57 39.54 -4.56
N LYS A 55 -15.00 39.49 -5.83
CA LYS A 55 -16.11 40.29 -6.43
C LYS A 55 -16.03 40.38 -7.97
N ALA A 56 -17.15 40.01 -8.59
CA ALA A 56 -17.78 40.56 -9.81
C ALA A 56 -17.02 40.62 -11.16
N GLY A 57 -17.56 39.88 -12.14
CA GLY A 57 -17.96 40.48 -13.42
C GLY A 57 -17.11 40.19 -14.68
N ALA A 58 -17.79 39.58 -15.65
CA ALA A 58 -17.61 39.67 -17.12
C ALA A 58 -16.56 38.78 -17.83
N GLU A 59 -17.03 38.26 -18.96
CA GLU A 59 -16.40 37.41 -19.97
C GLU A 59 -15.14 38.04 -20.59
N ALA A 60 -14.10 37.23 -20.85
CA ALA A 60 -13.29 37.28 -22.06
C ALA A 60 -12.32 36.09 -22.14
N THR A 61 -12.26 35.51 -23.33
CA THR A 61 -11.32 34.53 -23.86
C THR A 61 -9.87 35.05 -23.85
N ALA A 62 -8.92 34.26 -23.32
CA ALA A 62 -7.49 34.42 -23.61
C ALA A 62 -6.71 33.12 -23.38
N ALA A 63 -5.72 32.89 -24.26
CA ALA A 63 -4.83 31.73 -24.34
C ALA A 63 -3.94 31.52 -23.10
N PRO A 64 -3.43 30.30 -22.84
CA PRO A 64 -2.66 30.02 -21.64
C PRO A 64 -1.25 30.64 -21.71
N GLN A 65 -0.94 31.47 -20.72
CA GLN A 65 0.42 31.92 -20.42
C GLN A 65 1.14 30.89 -19.55
N GLU A 66 2.35 30.59 -19.96
CA GLU A 66 3.37 29.80 -19.28
C GLU A 66 3.78 30.50 -17.96
N VAL A 67 3.67 29.82 -16.83
CA VAL A 67 4.15 30.32 -15.52
C VAL A 67 5.25 29.38 -15.03
N ALA A 68 6.44 29.97 -14.87
CA ALA A 68 7.63 29.33 -14.33
C ALA A 68 7.44 28.91 -12.87
N TYR A 69 7.80 27.67 -12.56
CA TYR A 69 7.86 27.18 -11.19
C TYR A 69 9.23 27.49 -10.57
N HIS A 70 9.22 28.22 -9.46
CA HIS A 70 10.35 28.28 -8.53
C HIS A 70 10.34 27.02 -7.65
N SER A 71 11.35 26.17 -7.83
CA SER A 71 11.68 25.06 -6.94
C SER A 71 12.61 25.54 -5.83
N THR A 72 12.32 25.14 -4.58
CA THR A 72 13.25 25.25 -3.46
C THR A 72 13.85 23.88 -3.16
N THR A 73 15.16 23.78 -3.42
CA THR A 73 16.16 22.90 -2.78
C THR A 73 15.84 21.41 -2.67
N GLY A 74 16.24 20.68 -3.71
CA GLY A 74 16.67 19.29 -3.68
C GLY A 74 17.60 19.08 -4.89
N ASN A 75 18.91 19.13 -4.66
CA ASN A 75 19.88 18.91 -5.74
C ASN A 75 19.85 17.44 -6.15
N GLN A 76 19.69 17.22 -7.46
CA GLN A 76 19.73 15.96 -8.21
C GLN A 76 18.39 15.24 -8.43
N SER A 77 17.62 15.77 -9.40
CA SER A 77 16.75 14.93 -10.23
C SER A 77 16.99 15.27 -11.71
N PRO A 78 17.25 14.30 -12.59
CA PRO A 78 17.28 14.56 -14.02
C PRO A 78 15.85 14.79 -14.54
N VAL A 79 15.65 15.92 -15.22
CA VAL A 79 14.44 16.18 -16.00
C VAL A 79 14.49 15.30 -17.24
N VAL A 80 13.62 14.30 -17.33
CA VAL A 80 13.44 13.49 -18.54
C VAL A 80 12.45 14.23 -19.45
N ALA A 81 12.96 14.96 -20.43
CA ALA A 81 12.16 15.46 -21.54
C ALA A 81 12.04 14.36 -22.59
N ASN A 82 10.80 13.99 -22.92
CA ASN A 82 10.47 12.97 -23.89
C ASN A 82 10.77 13.50 -25.30
N ASN A 83 11.81 13.00 -25.95
CA ASN A 83 12.00 13.17 -27.39
C ASN A 83 12.68 11.92 -27.97
N THR A 84 12.05 11.36 -28.99
CA THR A 84 12.48 10.24 -29.80
C THR A 84 13.84 10.52 -30.46
N GLY A 85 14.87 9.79 -30.03
CA GLY A 85 16.17 9.76 -30.70
C GLY A 85 17.32 9.49 -29.74
N ASN A 86 18.15 8.50 -30.05
CA ASN A 86 19.35 8.09 -29.30
C ASN A 86 20.14 9.26 -28.69
N VAL A 87 20.29 9.27 -27.36
CA VAL A 87 21.19 10.20 -26.66
C VAL A 87 22.33 9.43 -26.01
N ASN A 88 23.54 9.67 -26.52
CA ASN A 88 24.79 9.39 -25.81
C ASN A 88 24.98 10.46 -24.73
N VAL A 89 24.99 10.06 -23.46
CA VAL A 89 25.28 10.95 -22.33
C VAL A 89 26.79 11.07 -22.18
N SER A 90 27.36 12.22 -22.56
CA SER A 90 28.76 12.56 -22.34
C SER A 90 28.89 13.47 -21.12
N TYR A 91 29.57 13.00 -20.07
CA TYR A 91 29.89 13.82 -18.90
C TYR A 91 31.13 14.67 -19.18
N ASN A 92 30.98 15.99 -19.23
CA ASN A 92 32.12 16.92 -19.21
C ASN A 92 32.42 17.30 -17.75
N THR A 93 33.45 16.71 -17.17
CA THR A 93 34.02 17.15 -15.89
C THR A 93 35.24 18.02 -16.13
N THR A 94 35.07 19.33 -15.98
CA THR A 94 36.17 20.29 -15.94
C THR A 94 36.91 20.15 -14.61
N TYR A 95 38.12 19.58 -14.64
CA TYR A 95 38.99 19.49 -13.46
C TYR A 95 39.60 20.85 -13.13
N HIS A 96 39.18 21.47 -12.04
CA HIS A 96 39.94 22.55 -11.41
C HIS A 96 41.06 21.94 -10.56
N ASN A 97 42.30 22.16 -10.98
CA ASN A 97 43.50 21.80 -10.23
C ASN A 97 43.59 22.63 -8.94
N HIS A 98 43.20 22.06 -7.80
CA HIS A 98 43.60 22.55 -6.48
C HIS A 98 44.89 21.84 -6.04
N PRO A 99 45.83 22.55 -5.35
CA PRO A 99 47.00 21.92 -4.76
C PRO A 99 46.63 20.94 -3.64
N PRO A 100 47.52 19.98 -3.30
CA PRO A 100 47.22 18.92 -2.35
C PRO A 100 47.06 19.51 -0.94
N VAL A 101 45.86 19.39 -0.38
CA VAL A 101 45.63 19.63 1.05
C VAL A 101 46.03 18.35 1.79
N GLU A 102 46.98 18.46 2.72
CA GLU A 102 47.37 17.35 3.59
C GLU A 102 46.17 16.86 4.42
N PRO A 103 45.92 15.54 4.52
CA PRO A 103 44.78 14.99 5.23
C PRO A 103 45.04 14.99 6.74
N THR A 104 44.56 16.02 7.43
CA THR A 104 44.57 16.08 8.91
C THR A 104 43.23 15.71 9.54
N THR A 105 42.29 15.13 8.78
CA THR A 105 41.03 14.65 9.36
C THR A 105 41.22 13.22 9.89
N PRO A 106 41.01 12.96 11.20
CA PRO A 106 40.97 11.60 11.72
C PRO A 106 39.91 10.79 10.96
N PRO A 107 40.07 9.46 10.84
CA PRO A 107 39.12 8.63 10.12
C PRO A 107 37.72 8.88 10.68
N LYS A 108 36.81 9.35 9.84
CA LYS A 108 35.39 9.47 10.13
C LYS A 108 34.98 8.09 10.69
N SER A 109 34.61 8.03 11.96
CA SER A 109 34.04 6.81 12.54
C SER A 109 32.94 6.34 11.61
N ASP A 110 33.00 5.08 11.18
CA ASP A 110 31.98 4.52 10.29
C ASP A 110 30.58 4.88 10.83
N PRO A 111 29.64 5.28 9.96
CA PRO A 111 28.31 5.69 10.40
C PRO A 111 27.70 4.61 11.28
N GLU A 112 27.20 5.03 12.44
CA GLU A 112 26.47 4.16 13.36
C GLU A 112 25.19 3.69 12.66
N CYS A 113 24.93 2.39 12.69
CA CYS A 113 23.71 1.82 12.11
C CYS A 113 22.57 1.87 13.13
N ASP A 114 21.35 2.08 12.66
CA ASP A 114 20.17 2.22 13.52
C ASP A 114 19.90 0.96 14.36
N ILE A 115 20.15 -0.23 13.79
CA ILE A 115 20.07 -1.51 14.50
C ILE A 115 21.39 -2.27 14.36
N PRO A 116 22.27 -2.21 15.38
CA PRO A 116 23.54 -2.93 15.39
C PRO A 116 23.41 -4.45 15.32
N GLY A 117 24.22 -5.07 14.46
CA GLY A 117 24.40 -6.52 14.36
C GLY A 117 23.33 -7.25 13.54
N ARG A 118 22.80 -8.34 14.11
CA ARG A 118 21.72 -9.14 13.49
C ARG A 118 20.39 -8.39 13.58
N TRP A 119 19.43 -8.77 12.74
CA TRP A 119 18.08 -8.21 12.81
C TRP A 119 17.51 -8.35 14.23
N ASN A 120 17.02 -7.24 14.77
CA ASN A 120 16.37 -7.18 16.07
C ASN A 120 15.00 -6.54 15.90
N ARG A 121 13.97 -7.39 15.85
CA ARG A 121 12.57 -6.97 15.66
C ARG A 121 12.11 -5.93 16.69
N GLN A 122 12.48 -6.09 17.96
CA GLN A 122 12.04 -5.14 18.99
C GLN A 122 12.66 -3.76 18.78
N ARG A 123 13.96 -3.69 18.45
CA ARG A 123 14.61 -2.40 18.13
C ARG A 123 14.01 -1.72 16.90
N ALA A 124 13.65 -2.50 15.87
CA ALA A 124 12.96 -1.97 14.71
C ALA A 124 11.60 -1.39 15.08
N ILE A 125 10.79 -2.12 15.87
CA ILE A 125 9.51 -1.64 16.39
C ILE A 125 9.68 -0.35 17.21
N ASP A 126 10.66 -0.32 18.11
CA ASP A 126 10.92 0.85 18.95
C ASP A 126 11.30 2.07 18.10
N LEU A 127 12.11 1.88 17.06
CA LEU A 127 12.48 2.94 16.12
C LEU A 127 11.27 3.43 15.32
N CYS A 128 10.49 2.52 14.71
CA CYS A 128 9.26 2.88 13.99
C CYS A 128 8.29 3.65 14.89
N MET A 129 8.11 3.22 16.14
CA MET A 129 7.27 3.91 17.12
C MET A 129 7.79 5.31 17.47
N GLN A 130 9.10 5.56 17.43
CA GLN A 130 9.65 6.90 17.61
C GLN A 130 9.25 7.82 16.44
N HIS A 131 9.38 7.35 15.20
CA HIS A 131 8.95 8.10 14.01
C HIS A 131 7.44 8.38 14.05
N LEU A 132 6.61 7.38 14.38
CA LEU A 132 5.15 7.56 14.50
C LEU A 132 4.76 8.58 15.57
N LYS A 133 5.42 8.57 16.73
CA LYS A 133 5.14 9.54 17.82
C LYS A 133 5.64 10.95 17.52
N ALA A 134 6.67 11.08 16.69
CA ALA A 134 7.24 12.37 16.29
C ALA A 134 6.51 13.00 15.09
N ALA A 135 5.67 12.24 14.38
CA ALA A 135 4.96 12.69 13.20
C ALA A 135 3.94 13.79 13.51
N ASP A 136 3.80 14.75 12.59
CA ASP A 136 2.76 15.77 12.62
C ASP A 136 1.42 15.19 12.12
N TRP A 137 0.75 14.41 12.97
CA TRP A 137 -0.53 13.79 12.63
C TRP A 137 -1.62 14.80 12.30
N ASN A 138 -1.62 15.99 12.91
CA ASN A 138 -2.56 17.05 12.55
C ASN A 138 -2.35 17.55 11.12
N GLY A 139 -1.11 17.53 10.63
CA GLY A 139 -0.76 17.87 9.25
C GLY A 139 -1.10 16.75 8.25
N LEU A 140 -1.05 15.49 8.69
CA LEU A 140 -1.36 14.31 7.88
C LEU A 140 -2.87 14.07 7.77
N ASP A 141 -3.57 14.06 8.90
CA ASP A 141 -5.02 13.92 9.01
C ASP A 141 -5.56 14.77 10.18
N PRO A 142 -6.13 15.96 9.89
CA PRO A 142 -6.73 16.83 10.91
C PRO A 142 -7.94 16.23 11.63
N GLU A 143 -8.56 15.18 11.08
CA GLU A 143 -9.73 14.51 11.68
C GLU A 143 -9.32 13.42 12.68
N LEU A 144 -8.03 13.09 12.76
CA LEU A 144 -7.52 12.07 13.67
C LEU A 144 -7.41 12.63 15.11
N GLU A 145 -8.25 12.13 16.00
CA GLU A 145 -8.32 12.57 17.39
C GLU A 145 -7.27 11.90 18.29
N PHE A 146 -6.80 12.63 19.32
CA PHE A 146 -5.84 12.09 20.31
C PHE A 146 -6.57 11.50 21.53
N PRO A 147 -6.00 10.48 22.19
CA PRO A 147 -4.67 9.90 21.97
C PRO A 147 -4.62 8.94 20.78
N LEU A 148 -3.46 8.83 20.13
CA LEU A 148 -3.26 7.86 19.05
C LEU A 148 -2.79 6.51 19.60
N GLU A 149 -3.38 5.45 19.07
CA GLU A 149 -2.92 4.07 19.23
C GLU A 149 -2.14 3.67 17.98
N HIS A 150 -0.96 3.11 18.18
CA HIS A 150 -0.14 2.54 17.12
C HIS A 150 0.09 1.05 17.39
N GLY A 151 0.05 0.24 16.34
CA GLY A 151 0.36 -1.18 16.45
C GLY A 151 1.02 -1.72 15.20
N ILE A 152 1.76 -2.82 15.35
CA ILE A 152 2.37 -3.50 14.21
C ILE A 152 1.30 -4.31 13.47
N ILE A 153 1.28 -4.20 12.15
CA ILE A 153 0.53 -5.11 11.28
C ILE A 153 1.35 -6.38 11.09
N ASP A 154 2.53 -6.25 10.44
CA ASP A 154 3.48 -7.36 10.28
C ASP A 154 4.87 -6.85 9.82
N GLN A 155 5.82 -7.76 9.64
CA GLN A 155 7.13 -7.54 9.04
C GLN A 155 7.45 -8.55 7.93
N TYR A 156 8.17 -8.12 6.91
CA TYR A 156 8.46 -8.91 5.72
C TYR A 156 9.93 -8.85 5.37
N SER A 157 10.56 -10.01 5.22
CA SER A 157 11.94 -10.10 4.73
C SER A 157 11.95 -10.14 3.21
N LEU A 158 12.79 -9.30 2.61
CA LEU A 158 12.97 -9.20 1.17
C LEU A 158 14.43 -9.46 0.80
N LEU A 159 14.64 -10.08 -0.35
CA LEU A 159 15.98 -10.27 -0.93
C LEU A 159 16.04 -9.59 -2.28
N TYR A 160 16.57 -8.36 -2.30
CA TYR A 160 16.79 -7.60 -3.51
C TYR A 160 18.02 -8.11 -4.24
N SER A 161 17.99 -8.12 -5.58
CA SER A 161 19.12 -8.62 -6.37
C SER A 161 20.31 -7.66 -6.37
N ASN A 162 20.08 -6.36 -6.21
CA ASN A 162 21.10 -5.32 -6.34
C ASN A 162 21.71 -4.86 -5.00
N ARG A 163 20.93 -4.92 -3.91
CA ARG A 163 21.31 -4.38 -2.59
C ARG A 163 21.22 -5.36 -1.43
N GLY A 164 20.78 -6.59 -1.70
CA GLY A 164 20.76 -7.67 -0.71
C GLY A 164 19.52 -7.68 0.18
N GLU A 165 19.70 -7.98 1.46
CA GLU A 165 18.60 -8.18 2.41
C GLU A 165 17.92 -6.86 2.80
N GLY A 166 16.59 -6.87 2.80
CA GLY A 166 15.75 -5.80 3.33
C GLY A 166 14.67 -6.32 4.27
N MET A 167 14.14 -5.42 5.10
CA MET A 167 12.99 -5.67 5.95
C MET A 167 11.97 -4.55 5.77
N VAL A 168 10.72 -4.90 5.51
CA VAL A 168 9.60 -3.97 5.49
C VAL A 168 8.77 -4.20 6.75
N VAL A 169 8.49 -3.13 7.50
CA VAL A 169 7.67 -3.19 8.71
C VAL A 169 6.44 -2.30 8.51
N LEU A 170 5.26 -2.87 8.72
CA LEU A 170 3.99 -2.20 8.53
C LEU A 170 3.37 -1.88 9.89
N PHE A 171 2.91 -0.65 10.07
CA PHE A 171 2.22 -0.20 11.27
C PHE A 171 0.85 0.35 10.94
N TYR A 172 -0.09 0.19 11.86
CA TYR A 172 -1.34 0.92 11.85
C TYR A 172 -1.33 2.03 12.90
N THR A 173 -2.09 3.09 12.63
CA THR A 173 -2.41 4.18 13.57
C THR A 173 -3.90 4.45 13.55
N LYS A 174 -4.51 4.61 14.72
CA LYS A 174 -5.91 5.02 14.91
C LYS A 174 -6.07 5.88 16.15
N THR A 175 -7.20 6.57 16.27
CA THR A 175 -7.61 7.16 17.54
C THR A 175 -7.83 6.05 18.59
N GLY A 176 -7.23 6.20 19.76
CA GLY A 176 -7.31 5.26 20.87
C GLY A 176 -8.51 5.52 21.78
N GLY A 177 -9.01 4.47 22.44
CA GLY A 177 -10.00 4.58 23.52
C GLY A 177 -11.47 4.65 23.09
N HIS A 178 -11.77 4.42 21.81
CA HIS A 178 -13.12 4.42 21.26
C HIS A 178 -13.38 3.15 20.46
N ASP A 179 -14.56 2.56 20.62
CA ASP A 179 -15.09 1.54 19.72
C ASP A 179 -15.51 2.20 18.41
N TYR A 180 -14.53 2.42 17.53
CA TYR A 180 -14.80 2.97 16.20
C TYR A 180 -15.27 1.88 15.26
N HIS A 181 -16.59 1.73 15.18
CA HIS A 181 -17.23 0.87 14.20
C HIS A 181 -17.01 1.33 12.74
N ALA A 182 -16.64 2.61 12.52
CA ALA A 182 -16.58 3.22 11.18
C ALA A 182 -15.21 3.77 10.76
N CYS A 183 -14.16 3.66 11.60
CA CYS A 183 -12.85 4.22 11.25
C CYS A 183 -11.95 3.17 10.60
N ALA A 184 -11.37 3.54 9.47
CA ALA A 184 -10.27 2.85 8.84
C ALA A 184 -8.95 3.39 9.40
N PRO A 185 -8.08 2.55 10.00
CA PRO A 185 -6.78 3.00 10.48
C PRO A 185 -5.89 3.46 9.33
N HIS A 186 -4.97 4.36 9.66
CA HIS A 186 -3.86 4.74 8.78
C HIS A 186 -2.78 3.67 8.84
N VAL A 187 -2.16 3.38 7.71
CA VAL A 187 -1.03 2.45 7.59
C VAL A 187 0.23 3.24 7.25
N SER A 188 1.32 2.91 7.94
CA SER A 188 2.65 3.47 7.71
C SER A 188 3.61 2.34 7.31
N ILE A 189 4.57 2.67 6.45
CA ILE A 189 5.53 1.71 5.88
C ILE A 189 6.94 2.16 6.24
N PHE A 190 7.68 1.26 6.89
CA PHE A 190 9.09 1.43 7.20
C PHE A 190 9.92 0.41 6.43
N GLU A 191 11.03 0.85 5.84
CA GLU A 191 11.96 -0.04 5.13
C GLU A 191 13.35 0.05 5.74
N PHE A 192 13.92 -1.11 6.04
CA PHE A 192 15.28 -1.26 6.50
C PHE A 192 16.12 -1.99 5.47
N GLU A 193 17.36 -1.56 5.33
CA GLU A 193 18.37 -2.19 4.48
C GLU A 193 19.49 -2.78 5.34
N LYS A 194 19.95 -3.99 4.96
CA LYS A 194 21.09 -4.61 5.59
C LYS A 194 22.38 -3.89 5.21
N VAL A 195 23.11 -3.42 6.21
CA VAL A 195 24.46 -2.85 6.06
C VAL A 195 25.51 -3.69 6.80
N THR A 196 26.79 -3.44 6.54
CA THR A 196 27.92 -4.24 7.08
C THR A 196 27.84 -4.43 8.59
N LYS A 197 27.45 -3.40 9.35
CA LYS A 197 27.44 -3.43 10.82
C LYS A 197 26.06 -3.66 11.45
N GLY A 198 25.00 -3.73 10.65
CA GLY A 198 23.64 -3.68 11.20
C GLY A 198 22.57 -3.51 10.15
N TRP A 199 21.56 -2.71 10.48
CA TRP A 199 20.47 -2.33 9.59
C TRP A 199 20.23 -0.83 9.73
N ASN A 200 19.94 -0.19 8.61
CA ASN A 200 19.57 1.22 8.56
C ASN A 200 18.14 1.36 8.09
N LEU A 201 17.40 2.29 8.70
CA LEU A 201 16.10 2.73 8.22
C LEU A 201 16.34 3.63 7.00
N ILE A 202 15.80 3.23 5.85
CA ILE A 202 15.98 3.94 4.57
C ILE A 202 14.67 4.56 4.05
N THR A 203 13.53 4.14 4.58
CA THR A 203 12.20 4.71 4.29
C THR A 203 11.36 4.74 5.56
N ASP A 204 10.70 5.87 5.83
CA ASP A 204 9.74 6.08 6.91
C ASP A 204 8.49 6.83 6.42
N ASP A 205 7.73 6.19 5.53
CA ASP A 205 6.53 6.81 4.95
C ASP A 205 5.31 6.58 5.87
N ILE A 206 4.81 7.67 6.47
CA ILE A 206 3.75 7.65 7.49
C ILE A 206 2.38 7.95 6.86
N ALA A 207 1.36 7.21 7.28
CA ALA A 207 -0.04 7.39 6.85
C ALA A 207 -0.25 7.31 5.32
N VAL A 208 0.50 6.43 4.64
CA VAL A 208 0.46 6.26 3.18
C VAL A 208 -0.83 5.64 2.65
N PHE A 209 -1.58 4.99 3.51
CA PHE A 209 -2.81 4.28 3.17
C PHE A 209 -3.78 4.40 4.33
N GLN A 210 -5.07 4.45 4.03
CA GLN A 210 -6.13 4.36 5.01
C GLN A 210 -7.10 3.28 4.55
N GLY A 211 -7.29 2.26 5.37
CA GLY A 211 -8.18 1.15 5.04
C GLY A 211 -8.28 0.14 6.18
N GLY A 212 -9.00 -0.94 5.93
CA GLY A 212 -9.41 -1.89 6.98
C GLY A 212 -10.82 -1.62 7.49
N ALA A 213 -11.22 -2.31 8.54
CA ALA A 213 -12.60 -2.29 9.04
C ALA A 213 -12.65 -2.41 10.56
N TRP A 214 -13.65 -1.74 11.17
CA TRP A 214 -13.90 -1.81 12.62
C TRP A 214 -12.66 -1.43 13.47
N GLY A 215 -11.90 -0.42 13.03
CA GLY A 215 -10.67 0.00 13.69
C GLY A 215 -9.51 -1.00 13.61
N ASN A 216 -9.62 -2.03 12.78
CA ASN A 216 -8.54 -2.98 12.50
C ASN A 216 -7.91 -2.70 11.13
N PRO A 217 -6.59 -2.87 11.00
CA PRO A 217 -5.91 -2.69 9.72
C PRO A 217 -6.37 -3.72 8.68
N PRO A 218 -6.20 -3.42 7.39
CA PRO A 218 -6.42 -4.41 6.33
C PRO A 218 -5.43 -5.57 6.48
N HIS A 219 -5.74 -6.71 5.89
CA HIS A 219 -4.71 -7.73 5.69
C HIS A 219 -3.67 -7.18 4.71
N ALA A 220 -2.39 -7.37 5.02
CA ALA A 220 -1.30 -6.88 4.18
C ALA A 220 -0.42 -8.03 3.70
N SER A 221 0.26 -7.83 2.58
CA SER A 221 1.39 -8.66 2.17
C SER A 221 2.40 -7.80 1.40
N VAL A 222 3.66 -8.21 1.39
CA VAL A 222 4.72 -7.49 0.68
C VAL A 222 5.39 -8.44 -0.30
N GLN A 223 5.52 -8.02 -1.54
CA GLN A 223 6.13 -8.82 -2.61
C GLN A 223 7.04 -7.98 -3.50
N LEU A 224 8.12 -8.59 -4.00
CA LEU A 224 8.96 -7.96 -5.01
C LEU A 224 8.22 -7.88 -6.35
N ILE A 225 8.14 -6.67 -6.90
CA ILE A 225 7.59 -6.37 -8.23
C ILE A 225 8.69 -6.12 -9.26
N SER A 226 9.95 -6.15 -8.83
CA SER A 226 11.16 -6.23 -9.67
C SER A 226 12.33 -6.74 -8.83
N SER A 227 13.53 -6.76 -9.39
CA SER A 227 14.77 -7.05 -8.65
C SER A 227 15.09 -6.03 -7.55
N GLU A 228 14.52 -4.83 -7.62
CA GLU A 228 14.90 -3.69 -6.77
C GLU A 228 13.72 -3.07 -6.01
N ARG A 229 12.47 -3.38 -6.41
CA ARG A 229 11.26 -2.75 -5.88
C ARG A 229 10.30 -3.78 -5.32
N TYR A 230 9.61 -3.40 -4.25
CA TYR A 230 8.49 -4.13 -3.69
C TYR A 230 7.18 -3.35 -3.85
N ALA A 231 6.08 -4.08 -3.77
CA ALA A 231 4.76 -3.54 -3.53
C ALA A 231 4.24 -4.04 -2.18
N VAL A 232 3.42 -3.21 -1.54
CA VAL A 232 2.54 -3.60 -0.44
C VAL A 232 1.14 -3.80 -1.00
N ILE A 233 0.58 -4.97 -0.77
CA ILE A 233 -0.76 -5.35 -1.21
C ILE A 233 -1.65 -5.38 0.02
N PHE A 234 -2.58 -4.45 0.09
CA PHE A 234 -3.63 -4.44 1.10
C PHE A 234 -4.86 -5.14 0.56
N ARG A 235 -5.47 -5.98 1.39
CA ARG A 235 -6.75 -6.63 1.15
C ARG A 235 -7.70 -6.22 2.25
N ASP A 236 -8.81 -5.63 1.85
CA ASP A 236 -9.93 -5.30 2.72
C ASP A 236 -11.22 -5.86 2.15
N GLY A 237 -12.18 -6.04 3.04
CA GLY A 237 -13.50 -6.51 2.68
C GLY A 237 -14.53 -5.86 3.57
N ASP A 238 -15.71 -5.66 3.01
CA ASP A 238 -16.87 -5.18 3.74
C ASP A 238 -18.05 -6.13 3.50
N MET A 239 -18.95 -6.19 4.47
CA MET A 239 -20.14 -7.01 4.42
C MET A 239 -21.37 -6.15 4.70
N HIS A 240 -22.32 -6.17 3.77
CA HIS A 240 -23.61 -5.51 3.94
C HIS A 240 -24.76 -6.46 3.61
N GLN A 241 -25.61 -6.75 4.60
CA GLN A 241 -26.81 -7.59 4.44
C GLN A 241 -26.54 -8.97 3.79
N GLY A 242 -25.41 -9.60 4.14
CA GLY A 242 -25.01 -10.89 3.57
C GLY A 242 -24.29 -10.80 2.22
N TRP A 243 -24.12 -9.61 1.66
CA TRP A 243 -23.25 -9.36 0.53
C TRP A 243 -21.86 -8.98 1.02
N CYS A 244 -20.83 -9.70 0.57
CA CYS A 244 -19.44 -9.38 0.84
C CYS A 244 -18.78 -8.88 -0.43
N VAL A 245 -17.95 -7.85 -0.31
CA VAL A 245 -17.07 -7.38 -1.38
C VAL A 245 -15.68 -7.25 -0.81
N GLU A 246 -14.72 -7.93 -1.42
CA GLU A 246 -13.31 -7.81 -1.12
C GLU A 246 -12.60 -7.03 -2.21
N ALA A 247 -11.72 -6.12 -1.83
CA ALA A 247 -10.88 -5.37 -2.74
C ALA A 247 -9.40 -5.49 -2.37
N SER A 248 -8.55 -5.28 -3.36
CA SER A 248 -7.10 -5.18 -3.17
C SER A 248 -6.59 -3.84 -3.66
N THR A 249 -5.74 -3.23 -2.84
CA THR A 249 -4.96 -2.04 -3.19
C THR A 249 -3.49 -2.41 -3.26
N ILE A 250 -2.83 -2.11 -4.38
CA ILE A 250 -1.40 -2.33 -4.57
C ILE A 250 -0.68 -0.98 -4.52
N LEU A 251 0.17 -0.79 -3.52
CA LEU A 251 1.02 0.39 -3.40
C LEU A 251 2.47 0.03 -3.68
N ALA A 252 3.21 0.91 -4.34
CA ALA A 252 4.67 0.80 -4.43
C ALA A 252 5.31 2.19 -4.34
N LYS A 253 6.56 2.24 -3.88
CA LYS A 253 7.33 3.48 -3.87
C LYS A 253 7.80 3.83 -5.28
N LEU A 254 7.24 4.90 -5.83
CA LEU A 254 7.62 5.48 -7.13
C LEU A 254 8.20 6.88 -6.88
N GLY A 255 9.51 7.02 -7.04
CA GLY A 255 10.22 8.21 -6.58
C GLY A 255 10.27 8.26 -5.04
N ASP A 256 9.83 9.37 -4.47
CA ASP A 256 9.92 9.61 -3.03
C ASP A 256 8.67 9.17 -2.26
N THR A 257 7.57 8.82 -2.93
CA THR A 257 6.28 8.52 -2.28
C THR A 257 5.71 7.17 -2.69
N PHE A 258 4.91 6.57 -1.81
CA PHE A 258 4.05 5.44 -2.17
C PHE A 258 2.91 5.91 -3.07
N THR A 259 2.72 5.19 -4.17
CA THR A 259 1.68 5.45 -5.17
C THR A 259 0.79 4.23 -5.30
N CYS A 260 -0.52 4.46 -5.41
CA CYS A 260 -1.47 3.40 -5.75
C CYS A 260 -1.31 3.00 -7.20
N LEU A 261 -0.83 1.77 -7.41
CA LEU A 261 -0.63 1.19 -8.73
C LEU A 261 -1.91 0.53 -9.26
N LEU A 262 -2.76 0.01 -8.37
CA LEU A 262 -4.03 -0.63 -8.72
C LEU A 262 -4.95 -0.67 -7.50
N TYR A 263 -6.24 -0.40 -7.73
CA TYR A 263 -7.34 -0.71 -6.83
C TYR A 263 -8.40 -1.49 -7.59
N MET A 264 -8.76 -2.68 -7.13
CA MET A 264 -9.73 -3.54 -7.81
C MET A 264 -10.49 -4.45 -6.84
N ILE A 265 -11.69 -4.87 -7.24
CA ILE A 265 -12.41 -5.93 -6.53
C ILE A 265 -11.68 -7.26 -6.77
N THR A 266 -11.43 -7.98 -5.69
CA THR A 266 -10.79 -9.29 -5.71
C THR A 266 -11.68 -10.43 -5.24
N GLY A 267 -12.85 -10.14 -4.69
CA GLY A 267 -13.86 -11.15 -4.45
C GLY A 267 -15.23 -10.55 -4.16
N GLN A 268 -16.27 -11.33 -4.37
CA GLN A 268 -17.63 -11.01 -3.96
C GLN A 268 -18.34 -12.29 -3.51
N SER A 269 -19.26 -12.17 -2.56
CA SER A 269 -20.21 -13.24 -2.26
C SER A 269 -21.58 -12.66 -1.88
N ASP A 270 -22.65 -13.41 -2.06
CA ASP A 270 -24.01 -13.05 -1.65
C ASP A 270 -24.56 -13.97 -0.56
N ALA A 271 -25.77 -13.65 -0.07
CA ALA A 271 -26.44 -14.42 0.98
C ALA A 271 -26.91 -15.81 0.51
N ASP A 272 -27.01 -16.02 -0.80
CA ASP A 272 -27.45 -17.28 -1.43
C ASP A 272 -26.26 -18.24 -1.69
N GLY A 273 -25.04 -17.83 -1.34
CA GLY A 273 -23.83 -18.63 -1.48
C GLY A 273 -23.22 -18.57 -2.88
N ASN A 274 -23.64 -17.64 -3.74
CA ASN A 274 -22.88 -17.33 -4.94
C ASN A 274 -21.69 -16.45 -4.58
N GLY A 275 -20.58 -16.65 -5.27
CA GLY A 275 -19.39 -15.86 -5.03
C GLY A 275 -18.25 -16.23 -5.96
N TRP A 276 -17.22 -15.40 -5.89
CA TRP A 276 -15.96 -15.60 -6.58
C TRP A 276 -14.82 -14.91 -5.85
N SER A 277 -13.62 -15.41 -6.09
CA SER A 277 -12.39 -14.91 -5.48
C SER A 277 -11.24 -14.88 -6.48
N SER A 278 -10.25 -14.03 -6.20
CA SER A 278 -9.09 -13.79 -7.05
C SER A 278 -7.78 -14.18 -6.37
N GLU A 279 -6.87 -14.73 -7.17
CA GLU A 279 -5.46 -14.90 -6.84
C GLU A 279 -4.62 -13.92 -7.67
N LEU A 280 -3.73 -13.19 -6.98
CA LEU A 280 -2.86 -12.17 -7.58
C LEU A 280 -1.42 -12.67 -7.56
N ALA A 281 -0.74 -12.60 -8.71
CA ALA A 281 0.65 -13.02 -8.84
C ALA A 281 1.44 -12.06 -9.74
N PHE A 282 2.62 -11.63 -9.29
CA PHE A 282 3.55 -10.88 -10.13
C PHE A 282 4.40 -11.83 -10.96
N LYS A 283 4.30 -11.73 -12.29
CA LYS A 283 5.03 -12.55 -13.25
C LYS A 283 6.22 -11.78 -13.83
N ASP A 284 7.36 -12.46 -13.87
CA ASP A 284 8.53 -11.95 -14.56
C ASP A 284 8.26 -11.90 -16.08
N ASN A 285 8.48 -10.73 -16.66
CA ASN A 285 8.30 -10.41 -18.07
C ASN A 285 9.62 -9.93 -18.71
N GLY A 286 10.72 -9.87 -17.95
CA GLY A 286 11.99 -9.31 -18.41
C GLY A 286 12.04 -7.77 -18.43
N ASP A 287 10.96 -7.09 -18.03
CA ASP A 287 10.89 -5.64 -17.91
C ASP A 287 11.33 -5.15 -16.51
N ALA A 288 11.44 -3.83 -16.36
CA ALA A 288 11.81 -3.20 -15.10
C ALA A 288 10.77 -3.40 -13.98
N LEU A 289 9.50 -3.70 -14.33
CA LEU A 289 8.44 -4.07 -13.40
C LEU A 289 7.65 -5.26 -13.96
N ARG A 290 7.39 -6.23 -13.09
CA ARG A 290 6.66 -7.46 -13.37
C ARG A 290 5.22 -7.20 -13.77
N ASP A 291 4.67 -8.03 -14.65
CA ASP A 291 3.23 -7.99 -14.96
C ASP A 291 2.43 -8.55 -13.78
N LEU A 292 1.22 -8.03 -13.58
CA LEU A 292 0.30 -8.55 -12.57
C LEU A 292 -0.71 -9.48 -13.26
N GLU A 293 -0.59 -10.76 -12.95
CA GLU A 293 -1.57 -11.77 -13.33
C GLU A 293 -2.65 -11.87 -12.26
N VAL A 294 -3.91 -11.84 -12.69
CA VAL A 294 -5.08 -12.06 -11.84
C VAL A 294 -5.85 -13.26 -12.36
N ARG A 295 -5.99 -14.27 -11.50
CA ARG A 295 -6.80 -15.47 -11.78
C ARG A 295 -8.02 -15.47 -10.90
N ARG A 296 -9.20 -15.73 -11.46
CA ARG A 296 -10.46 -15.72 -10.74
C ARG A 296 -11.17 -17.05 -10.88
N LYS A 297 -11.85 -17.46 -9.82
CA LYS A 297 -12.65 -18.68 -9.81
C LYS A 297 -13.96 -18.45 -9.06
N PRO A 298 -15.04 -19.17 -9.42
CA PRO A 298 -16.23 -19.23 -8.58
C PRO A 298 -15.87 -19.89 -7.25
N ASP A 299 -16.51 -19.42 -6.18
CA ASP A 299 -16.41 -20.04 -4.86
C ASP A 299 -17.12 -21.40 -4.85
N GLU A 300 -16.76 -22.26 -3.89
CA GLU A 300 -17.36 -23.58 -3.78
C GLU A 300 -18.87 -23.49 -3.54
N GLY A 301 -19.66 -24.17 -4.36
CA GLY A 301 -21.12 -24.13 -4.30
C GLY A 301 -21.76 -22.98 -5.09
N SER A 302 -20.97 -22.04 -5.62
CA SER A 302 -21.52 -20.97 -6.46
C SER A 302 -22.16 -21.53 -7.74
N THR A 303 -23.35 -21.04 -8.06
CA THR A 303 -24.10 -21.44 -9.26
C THR A 303 -23.88 -20.49 -10.44
N SER A 304 -23.21 -19.36 -10.20
CA SER A 304 -22.93 -18.35 -11.21
C SER A 304 -21.51 -17.79 -11.08
N PHE A 305 -20.94 -17.33 -12.18
CA PHE A 305 -19.65 -16.66 -12.23
C PHE A 305 -19.80 -15.30 -12.89
N VAL A 306 -20.61 -14.47 -12.23
CA VAL A 306 -21.02 -13.14 -12.69
C VAL A 306 -20.65 -12.10 -11.63
N PHE A 307 -20.56 -10.85 -12.07
CA PHE A 307 -20.45 -9.71 -11.20
C PHE A 307 -21.70 -9.63 -10.33
N LEU A 308 -21.48 -9.58 -9.03
CA LEU A 308 -22.52 -9.39 -8.04
C LEU A 308 -22.73 -7.89 -7.83
N ASP A 309 -23.97 -7.46 -7.60
CA ASP A 309 -24.31 -6.03 -7.42
C ASP A 309 -23.40 -5.36 -6.37
N GLY A 310 -23.09 -4.07 -6.55
CA GLY A 310 -22.19 -3.33 -5.65
C GLY A 310 -21.38 -2.22 -6.33
N ARG A 311 -20.05 -2.31 -6.26
CA ARG A 311 -19.08 -1.31 -6.78
C ARG A 311 -19.03 -1.30 -8.31
N GLU A 312 -20.12 -0.89 -8.95
CA GLU A 312 -20.29 -0.84 -10.41
C GLU A 312 -19.18 -0.04 -11.11
N GLU A 313 -18.61 0.98 -10.45
CA GLU A 313 -17.49 1.76 -10.97
C GLU A 313 -16.22 0.93 -11.19
N LEU A 314 -16.05 -0.20 -10.49
CA LEU A 314 -14.90 -1.11 -10.62
C LEU A 314 -15.18 -2.34 -11.48
N LYS A 315 -16.42 -2.53 -11.90
CA LYS A 315 -16.86 -3.70 -12.67
C LYS A 315 -16.05 -3.94 -13.94
N HIS A 316 -15.71 -2.87 -14.66
CA HIS A 316 -14.92 -2.94 -15.89
C HIS A 316 -13.53 -3.59 -15.68
N LEU A 317 -12.97 -3.55 -14.47
CA LEU A 317 -11.70 -4.17 -14.12
C LEU A 317 -11.79 -5.69 -13.90
N VAL A 318 -13.00 -6.25 -13.79
CA VAL A 318 -13.20 -7.67 -13.41
C VAL A 318 -14.16 -8.44 -14.33
N ALA A 319 -15.14 -7.78 -14.94
CA ALA A 319 -16.23 -8.42 -15.67
C ALA A 319 -16.37 -7.88 -17.11
N ASP A 320 -16.83 -8.73 -18.02
CA ASP A 320 -17.17 -8.35 -19.39
C ASP A 320 -18.47 -7.53 -19.48
N TYR A 321 -18.90 -7.19 -20.69
CA TYR A 321 -20.10 -6.36 -20.93
C TYR A 321 -21.43 -7.06 -20.62
N ASN A 322 -21.42 -8.38 -20.40
CA ASN A 322 -22.56 -9.18 -19.98
C ASN A 322 -22.45 -9.59 -18.50
N ASP A 323 -21.59 -8.91 -17.75
CA ASP A 323 -21.36 -9.13 -16.33
C ASP A 323 -20.70 -10.48 -16.00
N HIS A 324 -20.19 -11.22 -16.98
CA HIS A 324 -19.42 -12.43 -16.67
C HIS A 324 -18.05 -12.06 -16.12
N ILE A 325 -17.68 -12.65 -14.99
CA ILE A 325 -16.34 -12.47 -14.43
C ILE A 325 -15.33 -13.06 -15.40
N ARG A 326 -14.30 -12.28 -15.73
CA ARG A 326 -13.17 -12.79 -16.51
C ARG A 326 -12.33 -13.71 -15.62
N PRO A 327 -12.15 -14.99 -16.00
CA PRO A 327 -11.37 -15.94 -15.20
C PRO A 327 -9.89 -15.57 -15.14
N TYR A 328 -9.43 -14.72 -16.07
CA TYR A 328 -8.04 -14.33 -16.22
C TYR A 328 -7.96 -12.89 -16.71
N ASP A 329 -7.11 -12.10 -16.07
CA ASP A 329 -6.64 -10.81 -16.59
C ASP A 329 -5.12 -10.70 -16.43
N LEU A 330 -4.48 -10.04 -17.40
CA LEU A 330 -3.09 -9.61 -17.29
C LEU A 330 -3.05 -8.07 -17.28
N PHE A 331 -2.48 -7.52 -16.22
CA PHE A 331 -2.28 -6.09 -16.09
C PHE A 331 -0.81 -5.76 -16.31
N LYS A 332 -0.56 -4.78 -17.19
CA LYS A 332 0.78 -4.28 -17.49
C LYS A 332 1.00 -2.94 -16.84
N PHE A 333 2.22 -2.72 -16.36
CA PHE A 333 2.61 -1.43 -15.81
C PHE A 333 2.93 -0.45 -16.94
N ASN A 334 2.25 0.70 -16.96
CA ASN A 334 2.42 1.70 -18.03
C ASN A 334 3.38 2.85 -17.68
N GLY A 335 4.08 2.75 -16.55
CA GLY A 335 4.92 3.82 -15.99
C GLY A 335 4.29 4.53 -14.77
N ILE A 336 2.98 4.41 -14.59
CA ILE A 336 2.23 5.07 -13.50
C ILE A 336 1.41 4.05 -12.71
N SER A 337 0.64 3.22 -13.41
CA SER A 337 -0.29 2.25 -12.81
C SER A 337 -0.33 0.95 -13.62
N TYR A 338 -0.94 -0.08 -13.03
CA TYR A 338 -1.30 -1.29 -13.74
C TYR A 338 -2.59 -1.06 -14.53
N THR A 339 -2.52 -1.29 -15.83
CA THR A 339 -3.66 -1.18 -16.75
C THR A 339 -3.99 -2.53 -17.35
N TYR A 340 -5.28 -2.84 -17.42
CA TYR A 340 -5.78 -4.02 -18.11
C TYR A 340 -5.48 -3.92 -19.60
N ASP A 341 -4.88 -4.97 -20.16
CA ASP A 341 -4.64 -5.09 -21.60
C ASP A 341 -5.64 -6.10 -22.23
N PRO A 342 -6.73 -5.62 -22.88
CA PRO A 342 -7.74 -6.50 -23.47
C PRO A 342 -7.22 -7.31 -24.68
N ALA A 343 -6.04 -6.99 -25.22
CA ALA A 343 -5.48 -7.70 -26.36
C ALA A 343 -4.79 -9.02 -25.98
N ILE A 344 -4.60 -9.29 -24.68
CA ILE A 344 -3.89 -10.46 -24.18
C ILE A 344 -4.92 -11.44 -23.59
N LYS A 345 -5.12 -12.56 -24.29
CA LYS A 345 -6.06 -13.64 -23.92
C LYS A 345 -5.33 -14.90 -23.47
#